data_AF-A0A2B7X9B8-F1
#
_entry.id   AF-A0A2B7X9B8-F1
#
_cell.length_a   1.000
_cell.length_b   1.000
_cell.length_c   1.000
_cell.angle_alpha   90.00
_cell.angle_beta   90.00
_cell.angle_gamma   90.00
#
_symmetry.space_group_name_H-M   'P 1'
#
loop_
_entity.id
_entity.type
_entity.pdbx_description
1 polymer ?
#
loop_
_entity_poly.entity_id
_entity_poly.type
_entity_poly.pdbx_seq_one_letter_code
_entity_poly.pdbx_strand_id
1 'polypeptide(L)'
;MGNYDNIKTLLIFFSPLIFRQTRSLYRSLRTSLSHRPAPRPLPNSAAFALNILFITICVTLFLSLPASTGINPHAPSPNIFTQTNSRLNTPTELLFSRLARHYRPPTNTLTESDLLLKSKFTIPSARKIYLRFGPDTLTNCPFCTPDNEASYLIYYLPFHTLLPHLLHMFLTGLITSRPLTGASASRWRGKFTLAALLLFLLETLLVSMYDPNTHGTGSTDIPSSFHNRLTSARFLSFTLFDATCAAIIWLTATHRFFYKPPSPAQVAEKIVSNVSTTLAGATAKAHALSVVRNATVRDRVLKGRDDAYWRTVVAMEGSGADGNNNNNNRGSIWEEEEVVRAMTRVMQRRNASGKGDEVDLGRLGVEAGSYVDGVTAGLEREEVDGDDGGDESEE
;
A
#
# COMPACT_ATOMS: atom_id res chain seq x y z
N MET A 1 -11.98 -41.07 -20.60
CA MET A 1 -11.28 -41.22 -19.29
C MET A 1 -10.06 -40.32 -19.32
N GLY A 2 -9.92 -39.29 -18.46
CA GLY A 2 -8.75 -38.41 -18.57
C GLY A 2 -8.74 -37.04 -17.87
N ASN A 3 -9.68 -36.71 -16.98
CA ASN A 3 -9.57 -35.49 -16.17
C ASN A 3 -9.46 -35.79 -14.67
N TYR A 4 -10.22 -36.75 -14.16
CA TYR A 4 -10.20 -37.09 -12.74
C TYR A 4 -8.86 -37.70 -12.30
N ASP A 5 -8.30 -38.64 -13.07
CA ASP A 5 -7.04 -39.31 -12.71
C ASP A 5 -5.83 -38.36 -12.78
N ASN A 6 -5.83 -37.42 -13.72
CA ASN A 6 -4.80 -36.39 -13.85
C ASN A 6 -4.87 -35.35 -12.72
N ILE A 7 -6.08 -34.93 -12.32
CA ILE A 7 -6.27 -34.05 -11.16
C ILE A 7 -5.90 -34.77 -9.86
N LYS A 8 -6.23 -36.06 -9.75
CA LYS A 8 -5.92 -36.90 -8.59
C LYS A 8 -4.41 -37.09 -8.43
N THR A 9 -3.67 -37.38 -9.51
CA THR A 9 -2.21 -37.52 -9.46
C THR A 9 -1.52 -36.19 -9.12
N LEU A 10 -1.97 -35.07 -9.71
CA LEU A 10 -1.51 -33.73 -9.34
C LEU A 10 -1.78 -33.41 -7.87
N LEU A 11 -2.99 -33.68 -7.37
CA LEU A 11 -3.35 -33.44 -5.98
C LEU A 11 -2.55 -34.32 -5.02
N ILE A 12 -2.30 -35.60 -5.34
CA ILE A 12 -1.48 -36.47 -4.49
C ILE A 12 -0.04 -35.97 -4.44
N PHE A 13 0.51 -35.51 -5.56
CA PHE A 13 1.88 -35.00 -5.63
C PHE A 13 2.05 -33.66 -4.90
N PHE A 14 1.11 -32.73 -5.07
CA PHE A 14 1.18 -31.41 -4.44
C PHE A 14 0.56 -31.35 -3.04
N SER A 15 -0.21 -32.35 -2.61
CA SER A 15 -0.88 -32.40 -1.30
C SER A 15 0.09 -32.15 -0.13
N PRO A 16 1.27 -32.79 -0.04
CA PRO A 16 2.20 -32.53 1.07
C PRO A 16 2.71 -31.08 1.10
N LEU A 17 2.90 -30.47 -0.08
CA LEU A 17 3.37 -29.10 -0.22
C LEU A 17 2.28 -28.09 0.16
N ILE A 18 1.07 -28.30 -0.36
CA ILE A 18 -0.12 -27.49 -0.07
C ILE A 18 -0.48 -27.63 1.42
N PHE A 19 -0.43 -28.83 2.00
CA PHE A 19 -0.70 -29.08 3.41
C PHE A 19 0.27 -28.33 4.33
N ARG A 20 1.57 -28.32 4.02
CA ARG A 20 2.56 -27.55 4.80
C ARG A 20 2.30 -26.05 4.72
N GLN A 21 2.01 -25.52 3.53
CA GLN A 21 1.75 -24.09 3.34
C GLN A 21 0.43 -23.66 4.01
N THR A 22 -0.64 -24.42 3.84
CA THR A 22 -1.94 -24.16 4.48
C THR A 22 -1.85 -24.22 5.99
N ARG A 23 -1.11 -25.18 6.57
CA ARG A 23 -0.85 -25.23 8.02
C ARG A 23 -0.06 -24.02 8.52
N SER A 24 0.93 -23.56 7.76
CA SER A 24 1.71 -22.36 8.10
C SER A 24 0.84 -21.09 8.04
N LEU A 25 0.03 -20.95 6.98
CA LEU A 25 -0.95 -19.87 6.82
C LEU A 25 -1.97 -19.89 7.96
N TYR A 26 -2.52 -21.06 8.29
CA TYR A 26 -3.46 -21.22 9.39
C TYR A 26 -2.85 -20.81 10.73
N ARG A 27 -1.60 -21.24 11.03
CA ARG A 27 -0.90 -20.84 12.25
C ARG A 27 -0.63 -19.34 12.31
N SER A 28 -0.16 -18.74 11.22
CA SER A 28 0.11 -17.30 11.15
C SER A 28 -1.15 -16.44 11.20
N LEU A 29 -2.26 -16.91 10.61
CA LEU A 29 -3.57 -16.30 10.77
C LEU A 29 -4.01 -16.39 12.24
N ARG A 30 -3.96 -17.57 12.84
CA ARG A 30 -4.37 -17.77 14.23
C ARG A 30 -3.61 -16.87 15.19
N THR A 31 -2.28 -16.76 15.06
CA THR A 31 -1.48 -15.85 15.90
C THR A 31 -1.79 -14.37 15.62
N SER A 32 -2.01 -13.99 14.36
CA SER A 32 -2.42 -12.63 14.00
C SER A 32 -3.79 -12.25 14.58
N LEU A 33 -4.73 -13.19 14.63
CA LEU A 33 -6.04 -12.99 15.26
C LEU A 33 -5.95 -12.87 16.78
N SER A 34 -5.10 -13.67 17.44
CA SER A 34 -4.92 -13.63 18.90
C SER A 34 -4.33 -12.32 19.42
N HIS A 35 -3.47 -11.65 18.63
CA HIS A 35 -2.81 -10.39 19.02
C HIS A 35 -3.38 -9.15 18.32
N ARG A 36 -4.64 -9.21 17.86
CA ARG A 36 -5.24 -8.11 17.11
C ARG A 36 -5.62 -6.94 18.03
N PRO A 37 -5.34 -5.68 17.66
CA PRO A 37 -5.96 -4.52 18.29
C PRO A 37 -7.45 -4.43 17.90
N ALA A 38 -8.21 -3.58 18.59
CA ALA A 38 -9.59 -3.29 18.23
C ALA A 38 -9.70 -2.80 16.77
N PRO A 39 -10.77 -3.17 16.04
CA PRO A 39 -10.99 -2.69 14.68
C PRO A 39 -10.96 -1.17 14.64
N ARG A 40 -10.24 -0.61 13.67
CA ARG A 40 -10.14 0.84 13.46
C ARG A 40 -10.96 1.30 12.25
N PRO A 41 -11.40 2.57 12.21
CA PRO A 41 -11.97 3.14 11.00
C PRO A 41 -10.95 3.11 9.85
N LEU A 42 -11.47 3.10 8.62
CA LEU A 42 -10.66 3.02 7.41
C LEU A 42 -9.80 4.31 7.29
N PRO A 43 -8.46 4.21 7.20
CA PRO A 43 -7.62 5.38 6.99
C PRO A 43 -7.81 5.94 5.58
N ASN A 44 -7.77 7.28 5.43
CA ASN A 44 -8.02 7.98 4.18
C ASN A 44 -7.14 7.48 3.00
N SER A 45 -5.89 7.11 3.27
CA SER A 45 -4.99 6.57 2.24
C SER A 45 -5.42 5.20 1.70
N ALA A 46 -5.99 4.35 2.56
CA ALA A 46 -6.55 3.07 2.12
C ALA A 46 -7.91 3.27 1.42
N ALA A 47 -8.70 4.26 1.83
CA ALA A 47 -9.94 4.63 1.14
C ALA A 47 -9.66 5.06 -0.31
N PHE A 48 -8.63 5.88 -0.54
CA PHE A 48 -8.20 6.25 -1.88
C PHE A 48 -7.84 5.04 -2.74
N ALA A 49 -7.08 4.08 -2.20
CA ALA A 49 -6.74 2.83 -2.88
C ALA A 49 -7.98 2.02 -3.28
N LEU A 50 -8.96 1.93 -2.37
CA LEU A 50 -10.21 1.19 -2.59
C LEU A 50 -11.11 1.90 -3.62
N ASN A 51 -11.12 3.23 -3.66
CA ASN A 51 -11.86 3.98 -4.67
C ASN A 51 -11.29 3.75 -6.08
N ILE A 52 -9.95 3.76 -6.22
CA ILE A 52 -9.32 3.42 -7.50
C ILE A 52 -9.68 1.99 -7.91
N LEU A 53 -9.54 1.03 -6.99
CA LEU A 53 -9.92 -0.37 -7.26
C LEU A 53 -11.39 -0.51 -7.63
N PHE A 54 -12.28 0.23 -6.98
CA PHE A 54 -13.70 0.23 -7.30
C PHE A 54 -13.95 0.71 -8.73
N ILE A 55 -13.31 1.80 -9.16
CA ILE A 55 -13.39 2.29 -10.53
C ILE A 55 -12.85 1.23 -11.51
N THR A 56 -11.71 0.62 -11.21
CA THR A 56 -11.13 -0.44 -12.06
C THR A 56 -12.05 -1.65 -12.16
N ILE A 57 -12.66 -2.08 -11.05
CA ILE A 57 -13.62 -3.18 -10.99
C ILE A 57 -14.83 -2.83 -11.88
N CYS A 58 -15.38 -1.63 -11.77
CA CYS A 58 -16.50 -1.21 -12.61
C CYS A 58 -16.14 -1.20 -14.09
N VAL A 59 -14.97 -0.65 -14.46
CA VAL A 59 -14.50 -0.58 -15.86
C VAL A 59 -14.24 -1.99 -16.42
N THR A 60 -13.53 -2.84 -15.69
CA THR A 60 -13.23 -4.21 -16.13
C THR A 60 -14.49 -5.07 -16.18
N LEU A 61 -15.42 -4.92 -15.24
CA LEU A 61 -16.72 -5.58 -15.28
C LEU A 61 -17.52 -5.14 -16.50
N PHE A 62 -17.56 -3.84 -16.80
CA PHE A 62 -18.19 -3.29 -17.99
C PHE A 62 -17.58 -3.86 -19.27
N LEU A 63 -16.24 -3.91 -19.35
CA LEU A 63 -15.51 -4.47 -20.49
C LEU A 63 -15.68 -6.00 -20.62
N SER A 64 -16.02 -6.70 -19.53
CA SER A 64 -16.31 -8.13 -19.55
C SER A 64 -17.66 -8.47 -20.18
N LEU A 65 -18.57 -7.49 -20.27
CA LEU A 65 -19.91 -7.71 -20.77
C LEU A 65 -19.87 -8.16 -22.24
N PRO A 66 -20.64 -9.21 -22.61
CA PRO A 66 -20.71 -9.70 -23.97
C PRO A 66 -21.24 -8.66 -24.95
N ALA A 67 -20.81 -8.75 -26.22
CA ALA A 67 -21.31 -7.91 -27.32
C ALA A 67 -22.84 -7.98 -27.47
N SER A 68 -23.48 -9.10 -27.10
CA SER A 68 -24.93 -9.28 -27.15
C SER A 68 -25.70 -8.29 -26.26
N THR A 69 -25.04 -7.73 -25.26
CA THR A 69 -25.66 -6.76 -24.34
C THR A 69 -25.79 -5.38 -25.00
N GLY A 70 -25.05 -5.09 -26.07
CA GLY A 70 -25.09 -3.80 -26.79
C GLY A 70 -24.46 -2.61 -26.05
N ILE A 71 -24.04 -2.80 -24.79
CA ILE A 71 -23.50 -1.74 -23.94
C ILE A 71 -21.99 -1.54 -24.16
N ASN A 72 -21.25 -2.61 -24.47
CA ASN A 72 -19.79 -2.56 -24.62
C ASN A 72 -19.37 -2.35 -26.09
N PRO A 73 -18.88 -1.15 -26.48
CA PRO A 73 -18.44 -0.89 -27.86
C PRO A 73 -17.13 -1.58 -28.23
N HIS A 74 -16.33 -2.01 -27.24
CA HIS A 74 -15.06 -2.69 -27.45
C HIS A 74 -15.18 -4.21 -27.36
N ALA A 75 -16.39 -4.75 -27.27
CA ALA A 75 -16.58 -6.20 -27.30
C ALA A 75 -16.18 -6.75 -28.68
N PRO A 76 -15.49 -7.92 -28.73
CA PRO A 76 -15.13 -8.53 -30.00
C PRO A 76 -16.38 -8.83 -30.82
N SER A 77 -16.27 -8.70 -32.14
CA SER A 77 -17.38 -9.00 -33.05
C SER A 77 -17.87 -10.43 -32.82
N PRO A 78 -19.19 -10.68 -32.90
CA PRO A 78 -19.72 -12.01 -32.62
C PRO A 78 -19.20 -12.98 -33.67
N ASN A 79 -18.96 -14.23 -33.25
CA ASN A 79 -18.43 -15.25 -34.15
C ASN A 79 -19.44 -15.57 -35.26
N ILE A 80 -18.98 -15.50 -36.52
CA ILE A 80 -19.81 -15.72 -37.70
C ILE A 80 -20.42 -17.13 -37.76
N PHE A 81 -19.74 -18.15 -37.21
CA PHE A 81 -20.26 -19.51 -37.15
C PHE A 81 -21.43 -19.62 -36.15
N THR A 82 -21.31 -18.93 -35.00
CA THR A 82 -22.40 -18.87 -34.00
C THR A 82 -23.55 -18.00 -34.47
N GLN A 83 -23.28 -16.91 -35.17
CA GLN A 83 -24.33 -16.07 -35.75
C GLN A 83 -25.10 -16.85 -36.82
N THR A 84 -24.41 -17.39 -37.83
CA THR A 84 -25.08 -18.07 -38.94
C THR A 84 -25.55 -19.49 -38.61
N ASN A 85 -25.42 -19.94 -37.35
CA ASN A 85 -25.67 -21.33 -36.91
C ASN A 85 -25.04 -22.36 -37.87
N SER A 86 -23.81 -22.10 -38.30
CA SER A 86 -23.11 -22.90 -39.32
C SER A 86 -21.98 -23.72 -38.69
N ARG A 87 -21.78 -24.93 -39.20
CA ARG A 87 -20.71 -25.83 -38.77
C ARG A 87 -19.37 -25.40 -39.35
N LEU A 88 -18.26 -25.85 -38.76
CA LEU A 88 -16.92 -25.53 -39.22
C LEU A 88 -16.65 -25.96 -40.67
N ASN A 89 -17.26 -27.06 -41.13
CA ASN A 89 -17.10 -27.61 -42.49
C ASN A 89 -18.04 -26.99 -43.54
N THR A 90 -18.89 -26.02 -43.15
CA THR A 90 -19.84 -25.38 -44.07
C THR A 90 -19.11 -24.71 -45.24
N PRO A 91 -19.55 -24.85 -46.51
CA PRO A 91 -18.90 -24.18 -47.64
C PRO A 91 -18.81 -22.66 -47.44
N THR A 92 -17.69 -22.05 -47.83
CA THR A 92 -17.43 -20.60 -47.60
C THR A 92 -18.52 -19.73 -48.22
N GLU A 93 -18.93 -20.01 -49.46
CA GLU A 93 -20.00 -19.28 -50.14
C GLU A 93 -21.33 -19.32 -49.38
N LEU A 94 -21.67 -20.47 -48.81
CA LEU A 94 -22.91 -20.66 -48.07
C LEU A 94 -22.87 -19.96 -46.70
N LEU A 95 -21.71 -19.95 -46.04
CA LEU A 95 -21.50 -19.23 -44.78
C LEU A 95 -21.69 -17.72 -44.97
N PHE A 96 -21.03 -17.14 -45.96
CA PHE A 96 -21.04 -15.70 -46.20
C PHE A 96 -22.35 -15.21 -46.84
N SER A 97 -23.04 -16.03 -47.64
CA SER A 97 -24.39 -15.70 -48.12
C SER A 97 -25.42 -15.69 -46.99
N ARG A 98 -25.31 -16.60 -46.00
CA ARG A 98 -26.13 -16.56 -44.77
C ARG A 98 -25.83 -15.33 -43.93
N LEU A 99 -24.55 -14.98 -43.78
CA LEU A 99 -24.12 -13.79 -43.04
C LEU A 99 -24.73 -12.52 -43.64
N ALA A 100 -24.61 -12.35 -44.96
CA ALA A 100 -25.15 -11.20 -45.68
C ALA A 100 -26.67 -11.09 -45.55
N ARG A 101 -27.39 -12.21 -45.66
CA ARG A 101 -28.86 -12.24 -45.60
C ARG A 101 -29.41 -11.99 -44.20
N HIS A 102 -28.81 -12.56 -43.16
CA HIS A 102 -29.40 -12.58 -41.82
C HIS A 102 -28.84 -11.52 -40.88
N TYR A 103 -27.59 -11.09 -41.07
CA TYR A 103 -26.87 -10.26 -40.08
C TYR A 103 -26.37 -8.93 -40.65
N ARG A 104 -26.64 -8.63 -41.94
CA ARG A 104 -26.40 -7.32 -42.56
C ARG A 104 -27.66 -6.67 -43.21
N PRO A 105 -28.81 -6.53 -42.51
CA PRO A 105 -29.87 -5.62 -42.97
C PRO A 105 -29.43 -4.16 -42.78
N PRO A 106 -29.70 -3.20 -43.69
CA PRO A 106 -30.68 -3.20 -44.79
C PRO A 106 -30.12 -3.43 -46.21
N THR A 107 -28.79 -3.52 -46.38
CA THR A 107 -28.17 -3.61 -47.71
C THR A 107 -28.08 -5.04 -48.24
N ASN A 108 -28.19 -6.08 -47.38
CA ASN A 108 -27.98 -7.48 -47.73
C ASN A 108 -26.63 -7.74 -48.43
N THR A 109 -25.66 -6.86 -48.22
CA THR A 109 -24.32 -6.92 -48.82
C THR A 109 -23.26 -7.22 -47.76
N LEU A 110 -22.19 -7.89 -48.17
CA LEU A 110 -21.01 -8.08 -47.32
C LEU A 110 -20.30 -6.74 -47.13
N THR A 111 -19.81 -6.47 -45.92
CA THR A 111 -18.88 -5.36 -45.69
C THR A 111 -17.52 -5.65 -46.30
N GLU A 112 -16.69 -4.62 -46.49
CA GLU A 112 -15.32 -4.78 -46.97
C GLU A 112 -14.51 -5.74 -46.08
N SER A 113 -14.67 -5.64 -44.77
CA SER A 113 -14.08 -6.58 -43.80
C SER A 113 -14.58 -8.02 -43.98
N ASP A 114 -15.85 -8.22 -44.30
CA ASP A 114 -16.42 -9.55 -44.55
C ASP A 114 -15.87 -10.13 -45.87
N LEU A 115 -15.63 -9.30 -46.90
CA LEU A 115 -15.01 -9.70 -48.16
C LEU A 115 -13.54 -10.10 -47.97
N LEU A 116 -12.78 -9.32 -47.19
CA LEU A 116 -11.41 -9.66 -46.83
C LEU A 116 -11.35 -10.97 -46.05
N LEU A 117 -12.25 -11.16 -45.09
CA LEU A 117 -12.33 -12.40 -44.33
C LEU A 117 -12.70 -13.60 -45.22
N LYS A 118 -13.64 -13.41 -46.15
CA LYS A 118 -14.04 -14.42 -47.14
C LYS A 118 -12.85 -14.88 -47.98
N SER A 119 -11.99 -13.95 -48.41
CA SER A 119 -10.78 -14.27 -49.20
C SER A 119 -9.79 -15.16 -48.45
N LYS A 120 -9.75 -15.09 -47.11
CA LYS A 120 -8.87 -15.91 -46.26
C LYS A 120 -9.45 -17.29 -45.92
N PHE A 121 -10.76 -17.49 -46.07
CA PHE A 121 -11.47 -18.72 -45.70
C PHE A 121 -11.39 -19.85 -46.74
N THR A 122 -10.44 -19.77 -47.67
CA THR A 122 -10.22 -20.76 -48.74
C THR A 122 -9.69 -22.09 -48.20
N ILE A 123 -8.96 -22.07 -47.09
CA ILE A 123 -8.32 -23.24 -46.48
C ILE A 123 -8.98 -23.54 -45.11
N PRO A 124 -9.23 -24.81 -44.75
CA PRO A 124 -9.78 -25.17 -43.44
C PRO A 124 -8.94 -24.69 -42.25
N SER A 125 -7.62 -24.60 -42.38
CA SER A 125 -6.71 -24.10 -41.34
C SER A 125 -6.99 -22.63 -40.98
N ALA A 126 -7.34 -21.79 -41.96
CA ALA A 126 -7.69 -20.39 -41.72
C ALA A 126 -8.93 -20.25 -40.80
N ARG A 127 -9.89 -21.16 -40.92
CA ARG A 127 -11.08 -21.18 -40.04
C ARG A 127 -10.73 -21.53 -38.59
N LYS A 128 -9.72 -22.38 -38.38
CA LYS A 128 -9.19 -22.71 -37.05
C LYS A 128 -8.49 -21.50 -36.43
N ILE A 129 -7.63 -20.84 -37.22
CA ILE A 129 -6.93 -19.61 -36.83
C ILE A 129 -7.94 -18.53 -36.45
N TYR A 130 -9.01 -18.36 -37.23
CA TYR A 130 -10.12 -17.45 -36.92
C TYR A 130 -10.77 -17.75 -35.56
N LEU A 131 -11.10 -19.01 -35.26
CA LEU A 131 -11.73 -19.38 -33.98
C LEU A 131 -10.79 -19.17 -32.77
N ARG A 132 -9.48 -19.30 -32.97
CA ARG A 132 -8.46 -19.19 -31.93
C ARG A 132 -8.04 -17.73 -31.66
N PHE A 133 -7.67 -16.99 -32.70
CA PHE A 133 -7.08 -15.66 -32.58
C PHE A 133 -8.03 -14.51 -32.98
N GLY A 134 -9.11 -14.81 -33.71
CA GLY A 134 -10.11 -13.83 -34.13
C GLY A 134 -9.94 -13.35 -35.58
N PRO A 135 -10.88 -12.51 -36.07
CA PRO A 135 -10.85 -11.97 -37.43
C PRO A 135 -9.65 -11.04 -37.67
N ASP A 136 -9.38 -10.12 -36.76
CA ASP A 136 -8.39 -9.06 -36.95
C ASP A 136 -6.99 -9.63 -37.17
N THR A 137 -6.61 -10.66 -36.41
CA THR A 137 -5.32 -11.33 -36.60
C THR A 137 -5.20 -12.10 -37.90
N LEU A 138 -6.31 -12.60 -38.43
CA LEU A 138 -6.31 -13.35 -39.69
C LEU A 138 -6.23 -12.41 -40.90
N THR A 139 -6.87 -11.24 -40.83
CA THR A 139 -6.92 -10.29 -41.94
C THR A 139 -5.76 -9.29 -41.93
N ASN A 140 -5.31 -8.83 -40.75
CA ASN A 140 -4.38 -7.70 -40.62
C ASN A 140 -2.92 -8.12 -40.39
N CYS A 141 -2.63 -9.42 -40.22
CA CYS A 141 -1.24 -9.85 -40.05
C CYS A 141 -0.49 -9.84 -41.39
N PRO A 142 0.61 -9.07 -41.53
CA PRO A 142 1.30 -8.91 -42.81
C PRO A 142 2.28 -10.05 -43.12
N PHE A 143 2.78 -10.77 -42.10
CA PHE A 143 3.81 -11.82 -42.26
C PHE A 143 3.30 -13.23 -41.91
N CYS A 144 2.02 -13.37 -41.56
CA CYS A 144 1.49 -14.66 -41.13
C CYS A 144 1.16 -15.56 -42.32
N THR A 145 1.52 -16.84 -42.20
CA THR A 145 1.21 -17.88 -43.19
C THR A 145 0.36 -18.98 -42.56
N PRO A 146 -0.66 -19.51 -43.26
CA PRO A 146 -1.57 -20.51 -42.70
C PRO A 146 -0.89 -21.83 -42.33
N ASP A 147 0.29 -22.11 -42.88
CA ASP A 147 1.08 -23.30 -42.58
C ASP A 147 1.88 -23.19 -41.26
N ASN A 148 2.09 -21.96 -40.77
CA ASN A 148 2.83 -21.70 -39.55
C ASN A 148 1.97 -20.96 -38.52
N GLU A 149 1.27 -21.72 -37.67
CA GLU A 149 0.42 -21.15 -36.61
C GLU A 149 1.18 -20.25 -35.62
N ALA A 150 2.48 -20.48 -35.42
CA ALA A 150 3.28 -19.67 -34.51
C ALA A 150 3.41 -18.22 -34.98
N SER A 151 3.36 -17.98 -36.30
CA SER A 151 3.38 -16.62 -36.86
C SER A 151 2.18 -15.79 -36.37
N TYR A 152 0.99 -16.38 -36.36
CA TYR A 152 -0.23 -15.76 -35.82
C TYR A 152 -0.16 -15.57 -34.30
N LEU A 153 0.42 -16.52 -33.57
CA LEU A 153 0.59 -16.40 -32.12
C LEU A 153 1.49 -15.21 -31.75
N ILE A 154 2.61 -15.03 -32.46
CA ILE A 154 3.55 -13.92 -32.24
C ILE A 154 2.89 -12.57 -32.56
N TYR A 155 2.05 -12.50 -33.60
CA TYR A 155 1.29 -11.29 -33.91
C TYR A 155 0.19 -11.00 -32.87
N TYR A 156 -0.51 -12.02 -32.39
CA TYR A 156 -1.63 -11.89 -31.45
C TYR A 156 -1.20 -11.44 -30.04
N LEU A 157 -0.10 -12.00 -29.52
CA LEU A 157 0.31 -11.83 -28.13
C LEU A 157 0.52 -10.37 -27.70
N PRO A 158 1.27 -9.52 -28.42
CA PRO A 158 1.57 -8.16 -27.98
C PRO A 158 0.32 -7.30 -27.77
N PHE A 159 -0.62 -7.34 -28.71
CA PHE A 159 -1.77 -6.44 -28.72
C PHE A 159 -2.94 -6.97 -27.90
N HIS A 160 -3.24 -8.27 -28.02
CA HIS A 160 -4.43 -8.83 -27.37
C HIS A 160 -4.16 -9.38 -25.98
N THR A 161 -2.94 -9.85 -25.68
CA THR A 161 -2.63 -10.50 -24.39
C THR A 161 -1.75 -9.61 -23.52
N LEU A 162 -0.59 -9.21 -24.02
CA LEU A 162 0.43 -8.49 -23.24
C LEU A 162 -0.06 -7.09 -22.84
N LEU A 163 -0.58 -6.31 -23.79
CA LEU A 163 -0.99 -4.92 -23.52
C LEU A 163 -2.05 -4.80 -22.39
N PRO A 164 -3.18 -5.55 -22.39
CA PRO A 164 -4.12 -5.53 -21.28
C PRO A 164 -3.50 -5.89 -19.92
N HIS A 165 -2.60 -6.89 -19.89
CA HIS A 165 -1.93 -7.30 -18.66
C HIS A 165 -0.91 -6.28 -18.17
N LEU A 166 -0.19 -5.62 -19.07
CA LEU A 166 0.71 -4.53 -18.71
C LEU A 166 -0.05 -3.36 -18.10
N LEU A 167 -1.21 -2.99 -18.68
CA LEU A 167 -2.08 -1.95 -18.12
C LEU A 167 -2.61 -2.36 -16.74
N HIS A 168 -3.07 -3.59 -16.58
CA HIS A 168 -3.57 -4.10 -15.29
C HIS A 168 -2.46 -4.15 -14.22
N MET A 169 -1.26 -4.60 -14.60
CA MET A 169 -0.09 -4.62 -13.71
C MET A 169 0.39 -3.21 -13.35
N PHE A 170 0.37 -2.27 -14.29
CA PHE A 170 0.66 -0.87 -14.04
C PHE A 170 -0.31 -0.27 -13.02
N LEU A 171 -1.61 -0.50 -13.20
CA LEU A 171 -2.66 -0.03 -12.30
C LEU A 171 -2.53 -0.64 -10.90
N THR A 172 -2.29 -1.96 -10.83
CA THR A 172 -1.95 -2.66 -9.57
C THR A 172 -0.71 -2.05 -8.91
N GLY A 173 0.29 -1.66 -9.71
CA GLY A 173 1.50 -0.98 -9.26
C GLY A 173 1.22 0.42 -8.68
N LEU A 174 0.29 1.18 -9.27
CA LEU A 174 -0.14 2.48 -8.74
C LEU A 174 -0.89 2.32 -7.41
N ILE A 175 -1.86 1.41 -7.36
CA ILE A 175 -2.68 1.13 -6.17
C ILE A 175 -1.82 0.62 -4.99
N THR A 176 -0.73 -0.07 -5.27
CA THR A 176 0.20 -0.58 -4.23
C THR A 176 1.40 0.33 -3.98
N SER A 177 1.41 1.56 -4.52
CA SER A 177 2.50 2.50 -4.29
C SER A 177 2.39 3.14 -2.89
N ARG A 178 3.50 3.10 -2.13
CA ARG A 178 3.54 3.66 -0.76
C ARG A 178 3.17 5.14 -0.65
N PRO A 179 3.61 6.05 -1.55
CA PRO A 179 3.28 7.47 -1.40
C PRO A 179 1.79 7.78 -1.67
N LEU A 180 1.11 7.02 -2.52
CA LEU A 180 -0.29 7.29 -2.87
C LEU A 180 -1.28 6.62 -1.91
N THR A 181 -1.06 5.36 -1.57
CA THR A 181 -2.07 4.52 -0.88
C THR A 181 -1.64 4.06 0.51
N GLY A 182 -0.44 4.46 0.94
CA GLY A 182 0.08 4.19 2.27
C GLY A 182 0.54 2.74 2.49
N ALA A 183 0.93 2.44 3.73
CA ALA A 183 1.58 1.17 4.10
C ALA A 183 0.63 -0.05 4.11
N SER A 184 -0.68 0.16 4.10
CA SER A 184 -1.67 -0.92 4.12
C SER A 184 -1.72 -1.64 2.78
N ALA A 185 -1.74 -0.90 1.66
CA ALA A 185 -1.70 -1.48 0.32
C ALA A 185 -0.28 -1.82 -0.11
N SER A 186 0.73 -1.01 0.23
CA SER A 186 2.09 -1.18 -0.29
C SER A 186 2.77 -2.49 0.13
N ARG A 187 2.40 -3.06 1.28
CA ARG A 187 2.95 -4.34 1.75
C ARG A 187 2.58 -5.52 0.84
N TRP A 188 1.49 -5.41 0.09
CA TRP A 188 0.98 -6.47 -0.78
C TRP A 188 1.51 -6.39 -2.21
N ARG A 189 2.25 -5.31 -2.54
CA ARG A 189 2.81 -5.07 -3.89
C ARG A 189 3.41 -6.32 -4.50
N GLY A 190 4.39 -6.95 -3.84
CA GLY A 190 5.07 -8.12 -4.38
C GLY A 190 4.16 -9.33 -4.61
N LYS A 191 3.12 -9.52 -3.78
CA LYS A 191 2.17 -10.62 -3.93
C LYS A 191 1.18 -10.35 -5.05
N PHE A 192 0.68 -9.13 -5.15
CA PHE A 192 -0.23 -8.73 -6.22
C PHE A 192 0.47 -8.71 -7.58
N THR A 193 1.71 -8.18 -7.66
CA THR A 193 2.48 -8.21 -8.91
C THR A 193 2.81 -9.63 -9.35
N LEU A 194 3.19 -10.51 -8.41
CA LEU A 194 3.43 -11.92 -8.73
C LEU A 194 2.15 -12.60 -9.22
N ALA A 195 1.02 -12.37 -8.56
CA ALA A 195 -0.26 -12.95 -8.97
C ALA A 195 -0.74 -12.41 -10.34
N ALA A 196 -0.54 -11.12 -10.63
CA ALA A 196 -0.83 -10.55 -11.95
C ALA A 196 0.08 -11.15 -13.05
N LEU A 197 1.37 -11.37 -12.75
CA LEU A 197 2.30 -12.06 -13.66
C LEU A 197 1.86 -13.51 -13.92
N LEU A 198 1.43 -14.24 -12.88
CA LEU A 198 0.93 -15.60 -13.03
C LEU A 198 -0.34 -15.65 -13.90
N LEU A 199 -1.23 -14.66 -13.77
CA LEU A 199 -2.42 -14.54 -14.60
C LEU A 199 -2.05 -14.34 -16.09
N PHE A 200 -1.08 -13.47 -16.37
CA PHE A 200 -0.53 -13.27 -17.72
C PHE A 200 0.08 -14.55 -18.31
N LEU A 201 0.89 -15.26 -17.51
CA LEU A 201 1.51 -16.51 -17.95
C LEU A 201 0.45 -17.58 -18.22
N LEU A 202 -0.56 -17.69 -17.34
CA LEU A 202 -1.66 -18.63 -17.52
C LEU A 202 -2.42 -18.34 -18.82
N GLU A 203 -2.75 -17.09 -19.11
CA GLU A 203 -3.43 -16.75 -20.35
C GLU A 203 -2.56 -17.06 -21.58
N THR A 204 -1.28 -16.70 -21.54
CA THR A 204 -0.33 -17.01 -22.62
C THR A 204 -0.22 -18.52 -22.87
N LEU A 205 -0.22 -19.33 -21.80
CA LEU A 205 -0.23 -20.79 -21.89
C LEU A 205 -1.55 -21.30 -22.48
N LEU A 206 -2.69 -20.76 -22.05
CA LEU A 206 -4.00 -21.15 -22.61
C LEU A 206 -4.07 -20.83 -24.10
N VAL A 207 -3.64 -19.63 -24.51
CA VAL A 207 -3.63 -19.23 -25.93
C VAL A 207 -2.68 -20.11 -26.74
N SER A 208 -1.51 -20.45 -26.21
CA SER A 208 -0.50 -21.25 -26.93
C SER A 208 -0.83 -22.74 -27.02
N MET A 209 -1.54 -23.31 -26.05
CA MET A 209 -1.91 -24.73 -26.01
C MET A 209 -3.31 -25.02 -26.58
N TYR A 210 -4.14 -23.99 -26.83
CA TYR A 210 -5.50 -24.20 -27.30
C TYR A 210 -5.55 -24.70 -28.76
N ASP A 211 -6.11 -25.89 -28.96
CA ASP A 211 -6.52 -26.40 -30.27
C ASP A 211 -8.06 -26.35 -30.40
N PRO A 212 -8.62 -25.62 -31.38
CA PRO A 212 -10.06 -25.57 -31.60
C PRO A 212 -10.70 -26.89 -32.06
N ASN A 213 -9.94 -27.95 -32.38
CA ASN A 213 -10.47 -29.21 -32.95
C ASN A 213 -10.52 -30.39 -31.97
N THR A 214 -10.48 -30.15 -30.67
CA THR A 214 -10.49 -31.21 -29.64
C THR A 214 -11.72 -32.13 -29.71
N HIS A 215 -12.80 -31.74 -30.39
CA HIS A 215 -14.01 -32.55 -30.59
C HIS A 215 -14.06 -33.37 -31.90
N GLY A 216 -12.96 -33.43 -32.66
CA GLY A 216 -12.87 -34.23 -33.88
C GLY A 216 -13.65 -33.62 -35.07
N THR A 217 -13.21 -33.96 -36.28
CA THR A 217 -13.74 -33.43 -37.55
C THR A 217 -15.20 -33.81 -37.84
N GLY A 218 -15.82 -34.64 -37.00
CA GLY A 218 -17.21 -35.10 -37.09
C GLY A 218 -18.18 -34.52 -36.05
N SER A 219 -17.74 -33.60 -35.18
CA SER A 219 -18.65 -32.94 -34.25
C SER A 219 -19.73 -32.14 -34.99
N THR A 220 -21.00 -32.39 -34.64
CA THR A 220 -22.17 -31.65 -35.17
C THR A 220 -22.35 -30.27 -34.54
N ASP A 221 -21.50 -29.92 -33.57
CA ASP A 221 -21.68 -28.75 -32.74
C ASP A 221 -21.21 -27.47 -33.44
N ILE A 222 -21.88 -26.37 -33.11
CA ILE A 222 -21.52 -25.05 -33.62
C ILE A 222 -20.24 -24.62 -32.89
N PRO A 223 -19.14 -24.33 -33.60
CA PRO A 223 -17.88 -24.03 -32.94
C PRO A 223 -17.96 -22.67 -32.24
N SER A 224 -17.79 -22.67 -30.92
CA SER A 224 -17.66 -21.45 -30.14
C SER A 224 -16.28 -20.81 -30.36
N SER A 225 -16.23 -19.49 -30.55
CA SER A 225 -14.96 -18.77 -30.69
C SER A 225 -14.22 -18.73 -29.36
N PHE A 226 -12.97 -19.20 -29.36
CA PHE A 226 -12.10 -19.10 -28.21
C PHE A 226 -11.68 -17.66 -27.97
N HIS A 227 -11.34 -16.92 -29.04
CA HIS A 227 -11.00 -15.51 -28.96
C HIS A 227 -12.05 -14.67 -28.22
N ASN A 228 -13.33 -14.84 -28.54
CA ASN A 228 -14.41 -14.07 -27.93
C ASN A 228 -14.56 -14.43 -26.44
N ARG A 229 -14.56 -15.74 -26.13
CA ARG A 229 -14.66 -16.22 -24.73
C ARG A 229 -13.47 -15.76 -23.90
N LEU A 230 -12.28 -15.83 -24.47
CA LEU A 230 -11.04 -15.44 -23.79
C LEU A 230 -11.04 -13.94 -23.49
N THR A 231 -11.46 -13.11 -24.44
CA THR A 231 -11.51 -11.66 -24.24
C THR A 231 -12.45 -11.29 -23.10
N SER A 232 -13.65 -11.87 -23.03
CA SER A 232 -14.58 -11.67 -21.90
C SER A 232 -14.03 -12.25 -20.59
N ALA A 233 -13.46 -13.46 -20.64
CA ALA A 233 -12.90 -14.13 -19.46
C ALA A 233 -11.70 -13.36 -18.87
N ARG A 234 -10.88 -12.72 -19.71
CA ARG A 234 -9.75 -11.88 -19.30
C ARG A 234 -10.22 -10.73 -18.42
N PHE A 235 -11.15 -9.92 -18.91
CA PHE A 235 -11.66 -8.79 -18.13
C PHE A 235 -12.37 -9.24 -16.85
N LEU A 236 -13.12 -10.34 -16.90
CA LEU A 236 -13.73 -10.94 -15.71
C LEU A 236 -12.66 -11.40 -14.70
N SER A 237 -11.55 -11.97 -15.17
CA SER A 237 -10.44 -12.39 -14.31
C SER A 237 -9.75 -11.20 -13.64
N PHE A 238 -9.60 -10.07 -14.35
CA PHE A 238 -9.14 -8.81 -13.76
C PHE A 238 -10.10 -8.31 -12.69
N THR A 239 -11.41 -8.33 -12.96
CA THR A 239 -12.43 -7.93 -11.98
C THR A 239 -12.36 -8.78 -10.71
N LEU A 240 -12.24 -10.10 -10.85
CA LEU A 240 -12.12 -11.01 -9.70
C LEU A 240 -10.82 -10.79 -8.92
N PHE A 241 -9.72 -10.57 -9.64
CA PHE A 241 -8.44 -10.24 -9.03
C PHE A 241 -8.51 -8.93 -8.23
N ASP A 242 -9.05 -7.87 -8.83
CA ASP A 242 -9.14 -6.55 -8.21
C ASP A 242 -10.08 -6.55 -7.02
N ALA A 243 -11.21 -7.26 -7.10
CA ALA A 243 -12.13 -7.47 -5.99
C ALA A 243 -11.44 -8.21 -4.81
N THR A 244 -10.63 -9.22 -5.11
CA THR A 244 -9.84 -9.94 -4.10
C THR A 244 -8.80 -9.03 -3.47
N CYS A 245 -8.09 -8.23 -4.27
CA CYS A 245 -7.13 -7.25 -3.79
C CYS A 245 -7.79 -6.18 -2.90
N ALA A 246 -8.95 -5.67 -3.30
CA ALA A 246 -9.74 -4.72 -2.53
C ALA A 246 -10.16 -5.31 -1.18
N ALA A 247 -10.65 -6.55 -1.16
CA ALA A 247 -11.00 -7.24 0.07
C ALA A 247 -9.78 -7.38 1.01
N ILE A 248 -8.62 -7.80 0.49
CA ILE A 248 -7.39 -7.92 1.28
C ILE A 248 -6.94 -6.56 1.84
N ILE A 249 -6.95 -5.50 1.02
CA ILE A 249 -6.59 -4.14 1.46
C ILE A 249 -7.55 -3.66 2.54
N TRP A 250 -8.86 -3.83 2.37
CA TRP A 250 -9.85 -3.43 3.35
C TRP A 250 -9.68 -4.17 4.69
N LEU A 251 -9.49 -5.50 4.62
CA LEU A 251 -9.25 -6.33 5.81
C LEU A 251 -7.98 -5.95 6.57
N THR A 252 -6.92 -5.65 5.83
CA THR A 252 -5.64 -5.22 6.43
C THR A 252 -5.67 -3.79 6.94
N ALA A 253 -6.36 -2.89 6.26
CA ALA A 253 -6.47 -1.49 6.65
C ALA A 253 -7.31 -1.32 7.93
N THR A 254 -8.35 -2.14 8.12
CA THR A 254 -9.24 -2.11 9.30
C THR A 254 -8.71 -2.91 10.49
N HIS A 255 -7.53 -3.54 10.38
CA HIS A 255 -6.94 -4.46 11.37
C HIS A 255 -7.83 -5.66 11.71
N ARG A 256 -8.75 -6.04 10.82
CA ARG A 256 -9.63 -7.21 11.02
C ARG A 256 -8.86 -8.51 10.81
N PHE A 257 -8.05 -8.57 9.76
CA PHE A 257 -7.18 -9.71 9.45
C PHE A 257 -5.80 -9.23 8.99
N PHE A 258 -4.79 -10.10 9.12
CA PHE A 258 -3.40 -9.84 8.70
C PHE A 258 -2.74 -8.65 9.42
N TYR A 259 -3.07 -8.46 10.69
CA TYR A 259 -2.33 -7.54 11.54
C TYR A 259 -0.90 -8.06 11.71
N LYS A 260 0.07 -7.25 11.30
CA LYS A 260 1.49 -7.46 11.59
C LYS A 260 1.91 -6.40 12.59
N PRO A 261 2.33 -6.77 13.81
CA PRO A 261 2.80 -5.80 14.77
C PRO A 261 4.01 -5.04 14.19
N PRO A 262 4.16 -3.74 14.50
CA PRO A 262 5.33 -3.00 14.09
C PRO A 262 6.58 -3.69 14.64
N SER A 263 7.61 -3.86 13.81
CA SER A 263 8.86 -4.45 14.27
C SER A 263 9.48 -3.56 15.35
N PRO A 264 10.22 -4.11 16.34
CA PRO A 264 10.83 -3.32 17.40
C PRO A 264 11.74 -2.20 16.85
N ALA A 265 12.41 -2.42 15.72
CA ALA A 265 13.21 -1.40 15.04
C ALA A 265 12.36 -0.22 14.53
N GLN A 266 11.20 -0.48 13.93
CA GLN A 266 10.27 0.58 13.47
C GLN A 266 9.61 1.33 14.62
N VAL A 267 9.40 0.65 15.76
CA VAL A 267 8.94 1.30 16.98
C VAL A 267 10.04 2.21 17.53
N ALA A 268 11.28 1.72 17.59
CA ALA A 268 12.43 2.51 18.02
C ALA A 268 12.62 3.74 17.14
N GLU A 269 12.58 3.60 15.80
CA GLU A 269 12.72 4.72 14.86
C GLU A 269 11.61 5.77 15.02
N LYS A 270 10.35 5.34 15.23
CA LYS A 270 9.24 6.26 15.51
C LYS A 270 9.39 6.96 16.86
N ILE A 271 9.85 6.25 17.88
CA ILE A 271 10.10 6.85 19.19
C ILE A 271 11.25 7.84 19.09
N VAL A 272 12.36 7.46 18.47
CA VAL A 272 13.54 8.33 18.30
C VAL A 272 13.20 9.58 17.48
N SER A 273 12.43 9.46 16.40
CA SER A 273 12.01 10.63 15.60
C SER A 273 11.02 11.54 16.34
N ASN A 274 10.09 10.98 17.11
CA ASN A 274 9.19 11.78 17.94
C ASN A 274 9.94 12.44 19.11
N VAL A 275 10.88 11.72 19.73
CA VAL A 275 11.72 12.23 20.81
C VAL A 275 12.68 13.30 20.29
N SER A 276 13.28 13.12 19.12
CA SER A 276 14.20 14.12 18.56
C SER A 276 13.48 15.41 18.18
N THR A 277 12.27 15.32 17.61
CA THR A 277 11.47 16.51 17.26
C THR A 277 10.97 17.25 18.50
N THR A 278 10.51 16.53 19.52
CA THR A 278 10.10 17.14 20.80
C THR A 278 11.29 17.71 21.57
N LEU A 279 12.42 17.01 21.58
CA LEU A 279 13.67 17.47 22.19
C LEU A 279 14.19 18.73 21.49
N ALA A 280 14.24 18.75 20.16
CA ALA A 280 14.64 19.93 19.40
C ALA A 280 13.74 21.15 19.68
N GLY A 281 12.43 20.93 19.83
CA GLY A 281 11.50 21.99 20.23
C GLY A 281 11.74 22.48 21.67
N ALA A 282 12.06 21.57 22.59
CA ALA A 282 12.35 21.90 23.98
C ALA A 282 13.69 22.63 24.14
N THR A 283 14.74 22.17 23.46
CA THR A 283 16.06 22.83 23.47
C THR A 283 15.99 24.22 22.86
N ALA A 284 15.26 24.39 21.75
CA ALA A 284 15.05 25.72 21.15
C ALA A 284 14.36 26.68 22.14
N LYS A 285 13.34 26.21 22.87
CA LYS A 285 12.68 27.01 23.92
C LYS A 285 13.60 27.33 25.09
N ALA A 286 14.40 26.37 25.54
CA ALA A 286 15.36 26.57 26.63
C ALA A 286 16.45 27.59 26.23
N HIS A 287 16.97 27.50 25.01
CA HIS A 287 17.90 28.48 24.47
C HIS A 287 17.26 29.87 24.36
N ALA A 288 16.02 29.96 23.86
CA ALA A 288 15.30 31.23 23.80
C ALA A 288 15.11 31.84 25.20
N LEU A 289 14.73 31.03 26.21
CA LEU A 289 14.60 31.48 27.59
C LEU A 289 15.94 31.95 28.17
N SER A 290 17.03 31.23 27.90
CA SER A 290 18.38 31.61 28.33
C SER A 290 18.80 32.96 27.74
N VAL A 291 18.55 33.18 26.44
CA VAL A 291 18.83 34.46 25.78
C VAL A 291 17.99 35.58 26.37
N VAL A 292 16.69 35.34 26.60
CA VAL A 292 15.81 36.33 27.23
C VAL A 292 16.28 36.66 28.65
N ARG A 293 16.62 35.65 29.47
CA ARG A 293 17.13 35.88 30.83
C ARG A 293 18.45 36.64 30.83
N ASN A 294 19.36 36.32 29.92
CA ASN A 294 20.62 37.06 29.78
C ASN A 294 20.37 38.51 29.34
N ALA A 295 19.40 38.75 28.47
CA ALA A 295 19.01 40.10 28.06
C ALA A 295 18.35 40.89 29.21
N THR A 296 17.44 40.26 29.98
CA THR A 296 16.78 40.92 31.12
C THR A 296 17.75 41.26 32.24
N VAL A 297 18.73 40.39 32.53
CA VAL A 297 19.75 40.64 33.57
C VAL A 297 20.71 41.77 33.18
N ARG A 298 20.98 41.94 31.88
CA ARG A 298 21.88 43.00 31.37
C ARG A 298 21.22 44.38 31.30
N ASP A 299 19.90 44.45 31.13
CA ASP A 299 19.14 45.70 31.15
C ASP A 299 18.69 46.05 32.59
N ARG A 300 19.19 47.15 33.13
CA ARG A 300 18.89 47.59 34.50
C ARG A 300 17.40 47.85 34.74
N VAL A 301 16.67 48.33 33.73
CA VAL A 301 15.23 48.63 33.83
C VAL A 301 14.42 47.34 33.84
N LEU A 302 14.75 46.39 32.97
CA LEU A 302 14.07 45.08 32.92
C LEU A 302 14.38 44.24 34.15
N LYS A 303 15.64 44.21 34.60
CA LYS A 303 16.04 43.54 35.84
C LYS A 303 15.30 44.10 37.05
N GLY A 304 15.17 45.43 37.16
CA GLY A 304 14.43 46.05 38.26
C GLY A 304 12.96 45.64 38.30
N ARG A 305 12.33 45.43 37.14
CA ARG A 305 10.94 44.93 37.04
C ARG A 305 10.82 43.43 37.36
N ASP A 306 11.78 42.62 36.90
CA ASP A 306 11.86 41.19 37.22
C ASP A 306 12.06 40.99 38.74
N ASP A 307 13.00 41.70 39.35
CA ASP A 307 13.23 41.63 40.80
C ASP A 307 12.01 42.14 41.58
N ALA A 308 11.33 43.20 41.11
CA ALA A 308 10.10 43.68 41.75
C ALA A 308 8.98 42.64 41.68
N TYR A 309 8.83 41.96 40.54
CA TYR A 309 7.88 40.85 40.38
C TYR A 309 8.23 39.67 41.30
N TRP A 310 9.49 39.23 41.35
CA TRP A 310 9.88 38.13 42.24
C TRP A 310 9.74 38.50 43.71
N ARG A 311 10.07 39.73 44.09
CA ARG A 311 9.83 40.23 45.46
C ARG A 311 8.35 40.26 45.82
N THR A 312 7.44 40.63 44.90
CA THR A 312 6.00 40.59 45.18
C THR A 312 5.46 39.18 45.23
N VAL A 313 5.93 38.26 44.40
CA VAL A 313 5.56 36.84 44.45
C VAL A 313 6.02 36.21 45.77
N VAL A 314 7.28 36.41 46.17
CA VAL A 314 7.81 35.91 47.46
C VAL A 314 7.10 36.56 48.64
N ALA A 315 6.78 37.86 48.56
CA ALA A 315 6.00 38.53 49.58
C ALA A 315 4.55 38.01 49.64
N MET A 316 3.91 37.68 48.53
CA MET A 316 2.58 37.04 48.51
C MET A 316 2.61 35.61 49.04
N GLU A 317 3.70 34.87 48.79
CA GLU A 317 3.91 33.53 49.34
C GLU A 317 4.21 33.58 50.86
N GLY A 318 4.94 34.59 51.33
CA GLY A 318 5.26 34.78 52.76
C GLY A 318 4.17 35.51 53.56
N SER A 319 3.36 36.38 52.95
CA SER A 319 2.28 37.12 53.64
C SER A 319 1.02 36.30 53.89
N GLY A 320 1.00 35.03 53.49
CA GLY A 320 0.06 34.04 54.02
C GLY A 320 0.30 33.68 55.50
N ALA A 321 1.40 34.15 56.10
CA ALA A 321 1.81 33.79 57.47
C ALA A 321 1.48 34.83 58.55
N ASP A 322 1.10 36.08 58.21
CA ASP A 322 0.82 37.12 59.22
C ASP A 322 -0.53 37.80 58.97
N GLY A 323 -1.58 37.20 59.54
CA GLY A 323 -2.95 37.69 59.40
C GLY A 323 -3.98 36.89 60.20
N ASN A 324 -3.72 36.67 61.49
CA ASN A 324 -4.69 36.40 62.55
C ASN A 324 -5.80 35.33 62.33
N ASN A 325 -5.70 34.27 63.15
CA ASN A 325 -6.77 33.39 63.66
C ASN A 325 -7.16 32.10 62.89
N ASN A 326 -6.84 30.97 63.55
CA ASN A 326 -7.39 29.61 63.46
C ASN A 326 -7.37 28.82 62.12
N ASN A 327 -6.59 27.72 62.14
CA ASN A 327 -6.64 26.56 61.25
C ASN A 327 -6.45 26.82 59.75
N ASN A 328 -5.19 26.86 59.30
CA ASN A 328 -4.62 25.87 58.37
C ASN A 328 -3.23 26.35 57.90
N ASN A 329 -2.23 25.52 58.19
CA ASN A 329 -0.84 25.66 57.77
C ASN A 329 -0.75 25.63 56.24
N ARG A 330 -0.70 26.80 55.59
CA ARG A 330 -0.29 26.91 54.18
C ARG A 330 1.18 27.34 54.16
N GLY A 331 2.06 26.34 54.27
CA GLY A 331 3.48 26.48 53.93
C GLY A 331 3.66 26.75 52.43
N SER A 332 4.90 26.91 51.99
CA SER A 332 5.21 27.14 50.57
C SER A 332 4.47 26.12 49.70
N ILE A 333 4.04 26.51 48.49
CA ILE A 333 3.35 25.59 47.58
C ILE A 333 4.21 24.34 47.27
N TRP A 334 5.52 24.44 47.46
CA TRP A 334 6.50 23.36 47.33
C TRP A 334 6.57 22.42 48.53
N GLU A 335 6.07 22.86 49.70
CA GLU A 335 5.96 22.10 50.95
C GLU A 335 4.57 21.48 51.11
N GLU A 336 3.61 21.82 50.24
CA GLU A 336 2.29 21.19 50.24
C GLU A 336 2.44 19.67 50.07
N GLU A 337 1.89 18.93 51.03
CA GLU A 337 2.00 17.48 51.09
C GLU A 337 1.47 16.79 49.82
N GLU A 338 0.52 17.43 49.14
CA GLU A 338 -0.01 16.96 47.85
C GLU A 338 1.00 17.09 46.71
N VAL A 339 1.74 18.21 46.67
CA VAL A 339 2.79 18.48 45.67
C VAL A 339 3.99 17.58 45.92
N VAL A 340 4.40 17.41 47.19
CA VAL A 340 5.46 16.46 47.57
C VAL A 340 5.06 15.04 47.20
N ARG A 341 3.84 14.58 47.56
CA ARG A 341 3.37 13.25 47.15
C ARG A 341 3.20 13.10 45.64
N ALA A 342 2.88 14.16 44.90
CA ALA A 342 2.79 14.13 43.44
C ALA A 342 4.19 13.99 42.82
N MET A 343 5.16 14.75 43.31
CA MET A 343 6.57 14.69 42.90
C MET A 343 7.17 13.30 43.20
N THR A 344 6.94 12.77 44.40
CA THR A 344 7.33 11.41 44.79
C THR A 344 6.65 10.36 43.92
N ARG A 345 5.36 10.52 43.59
CA ARG A 345 4.66 9.61 42.67
C ARG A 345 5.23 9.65 41.26
N VAL A 346 5.63 10.80 40.75
CA VAL A 346 6.25 10.91 39.41
C VAL A 346 7.63 10.25 39.40
N MET A 347 8.44 10.48 40.44
CA MET A 347 9.73 9.81 40.63
C MET A 347 9.58 8.28 40.74
N GLN A 348 8.66 7.81 41.59
CA GLN A 348 8.39 6.38 41.77
C GLN A 348 7.79 5.73 40.52
N ARG A 349 6.89 6.42 39.78
CA ARG A 349 6.29 5.89 38.55
C ARG A 349 7.32 5.75 37.42
N ARG A 350 8.36 6.58 37.42
CA ARG A 350 9.52 6.45 36.52
C ARG A 350 10.37 5.23 36.88
N ASN A 351 10.61 5.00 38.18
CA ASN A 351 11.39 3.85 38.67
C ASN A 351 10.62 2.51 38.52
N ALA A 352 9.30 2.51 38.68
CA ALA A 352 8.45 1.32 38.54
C ALA A 352 8.23 0.87 37.08
N SER A 353 8.62 1.68 36.09
CA SER A 353 8.46 1.35 34.66
C SER A 353 9.52 0.36 34.13
N GLY A 354 10.38 -0.21 34.99
CA GLY A 354 11.17 -1.41 34.70
C GLY A 354 12.15 -1.31 33.53
N LYS A 355 12.56 -0.09 33.15
CA LYS A 355 13.55 0.15 32.10
C LYS A 355 14.50 1.24 32.59
N GLY A 356 15.72 0.81 32.94
CA GLY A 356 16.79 1.56 33.63
C GLY A 356 16.97 3.00 33.14
N ASP A 357 17.35 3.94 33.99
CA ASP A 357 18.47 3.90 34.94
C ASP A 357 17.98 4.39 36.32
N GLU A 358 18.48 3.80 37.41
CA GLU A 358 18.25 4.36 38.75
C GLU A 358 18.88 5.75 38.75
N VAL A 359 18.08 6.80 38.96
CA VAL A 359 18.62 8.16 39.05
C VAL A 359 19.36 8.26 40.38
N ASP A 360 20.64 7.94 40.35
CA ASP A 360 21.57 8.18 41.43
C ASP A 360 21.66 9.70 41.64
N LEU A 361 20.95 10.18 42.66
CA LEU A 361 20.92 11.59 43.05
C LEU A 361 22.33 12.13 43.35
N GLY A 362 23.25 11.27 43.79
CA GLY A 362 24.66 11.61 43.95
C GLY A 362 25.32 11.89 42.61
N ARG A 363 25.08 11.04 41.60
CA ARG A 363 25.61 11.24 40.25
C ARG A 363 25.00 12.44 39.55
N LEU A 364 23.71 12.70 39.74
CA LEU A 364 23.02 13.87 39.18
C LEU A 364 23.53 15.18 39.81
N GLY A 365 23.82 15.17 41.12
CA GLY A 365 24.45 16.30 41.81
C GLY A 365 25.87 16.58 41.31
N VAL A 366 26.64 15.54 41.00
CA VAL A 366 27.99 15.64 40.44
C VAL A 366 27.97 16.09 38.97
N GLU A 367 27.04 15.60 38.15
CA GLU A 367 26.86 16.07 36.76
C GLU A 367 26.36 17.52 36.71
N ALA A 368 25.44 17.91 37.59
CA ALA A 368 24.99 19.29 37.70
C ALA A 368 26.12 20.22 38.18
N GLY A 369 26.91 19.78 39.17
CA GLY A 369 28.09 20.50 39.65
C GLY A 369 29.13 20.70 38.57
N SER A 370 29.50 19.64 37.84
CA SER A 370 30.46 19.73 36.73
C SER A 370 29.96 20.52 35.52
N TYR A 371 28.65 20.53 35.24
CA TYR A 371 28.06 21.39 34.22
C TYR A 371 28.07 22.86 34.64
N VAL A 372 27.75 23.15 35.90
CA VAL A 372 27.83 24.50 36.46
C VAL A 372 29.28 24.96 36.45
N ASP A 373 30.21 24.19 37.00
CA ASP A 373 31.65 24.46 36.99
C ASP A 373 32.21 24.63 35.58
N GLY A 374 31.75 23.84 34.61
CA GLY A 374 32.16 23.99 33.21
C GLY A 374 31.61 25.27 32.54
N VAL A 375 30.47 25.78 33.00
CA VAL A 375 29.85 27.02 32.51
C VAL A 375 30.34 28.25 33.28
N THR A 376 30.74 28.09 34.55
CA THR A 376 31.29 29.15 35.41
C THR A 376 32.81 29.20 35.43
N ALA A 377 33.50 28.20 34.86
CA ALA A 377 34.94 28.22 34.66
C ALA A 377 35.33 29.46 33.83
N GLY A 378 36.01 30.40 34.48
CA GLY A 378 36.43 31.68 33.90
C GLY A 378 35.65 32.91 34.40
N LEU A 379 34.63 32.75 35.26
CA LEU A 379 33.97 33.87 35.94
C LEU A 379 34.54 34.18 37.34
N GLU A 380 35.49 33.38 37.82
CA GLU A 380 36.13 33.56 39.13
C GLU A 380 37.51 34.21 39.01
N ARG A 381 37.54 35.53 38.75
CA ARG A 381 38.53 36.50 39.27
C ARG A 381 38.35 37.87 38.64
N GLU A 382 37.98 38.84 39.46
CA GLU A 382 38.63 40.16 39.54
C GLU A 382 37.94 40.93 40.68
N GLU A 383 38.42 40.76 41.91
CA GLU A 383 38.24 41.79 42.93
C GLU A 383 39.32 41.64 44.03
N VAL A 384 40.12 42.70 44.13
CA VAL A 384 40.98 43.13 45.25
C VAL A 384 42.36 42.48 45.38
N ASP A 385 43.39 43.21 44.89
CA ASP A 385 44.58 43.54 45.68
C ASP A 385 44.98 44.98 45.33
N GLY A 386 44.75 45.89 46.27
CA GLY A 386 45.16 47.28 46.23
C GLY A 386 45.69 47.68 47.62
N ASP A 387 46.81 48.40 47.61
CA ASP A 387 47.58 48.96 48.74
C ASP A 387 48.43 47.94 49.52
N ASP A 388 49.71 48.15 49.82
CA ASP A 388 50.42 49.37 50.21
C ASP A 388 51.95 49.26 49.90
N GLY A 389 52.64 50.39 49.86
CA GLY A 389 53.97 50.60 49.29
C GLY A 389 55.19 50.24 50.14
N GLY A 390 56.37 50.56 49.59
CA GLY A 390 57.66 50.50 50.29
C GLY A 390 58.85 50.66 49.34
N ASP A 391 59.53 51.80 49.45
CA ASP A 391 60.83 52.14 48.86
C ASP A 391 61.92 51.06 49.03
N GLU A 392 62.89 51.01 48.13
CA GLU A 392 64.32 51.27 48.41
C GLU A 392 65.26 50.70 47.31
N SER A 393 66.00 51.64 46.70
CA SER A 393 67.43 51.64 46.35
C SER A 393 68.16 50.39 45.81
N GLU A 394 68.95 50.71 44.77
CA GLU A 394 70.34 50.31 44.52
C GLU A 394 70.69 49.07 43.68
N GLU A 395 71.55 49.38 42.69
CA GLU A 395 72.39 48.60 41.77
C GLU A 395 71.77 47.74 40.65
#